data_AF-A0A6V6ZG30-F1
#
_entry.id   AF-A0A6V6ZG30-F1
#
_cell.length_a   1.000
_cell.length_b   1.000
_cell.length_c   1.000
_cell.angle_alpha   90.00
_cell.angle_beta   90.00
_cell.angle_gamma   90.00
#
_symmetry.space_group_name_H-M   'P 1'
#
loop_
_entity.id
_entity.type
_entity.pdbx_description
1 polymer ?
#
loop_
_entity_poly.entity_id
_entity_poly.type
_entity_poly.pdbx_seq_one_letter_code
_entity_poly.pdbx_strand_id
1 'polypeptide(L)'
;MLRLAIIVFLAATPLAAQEAKKQDCQYQADVVAAIQKARLDKVKERDVPDAVAASAPTWPDNYNAAIPLITPWVYEQKMRDIRKKDLAAAWLELCLQQ
;
A
#
# COMPACT_ATOMS: atom_id res chain seq x y z
N MET A 1 -5.26 -38.15 35.84
CA MET A 1 -6.50 -37.58 35.27
C MET A 1 -6.09 -36.52 34.25
N LEU A 2 -6.26 -36.82 32.97
CA LEU A 2 -5.79 -36.00 31.85
C LEU A 2 -6.79 -34.85 31.62
N ARG A 3 -6.43 -33.62 31.96
CA ARG A 3 -7.22 -32.42 31.63
C ARG A 3 -7.03 -32.12 30.15
N LEU A 4 -8.00 -32.53 29.32
CA LEU A 4 -8.10 -32.15 27.90
C LEU A 4 -8.49 -30.67 27.83
N ALA A 5 -7.50 -29.81 27.55
CA ALA A 5 -7.74 -28.43 27.15
C ALA A 5 -8.32 -28.43 25.73
N ILE A 6 -9.58 -28.01 25.58
CA ILE A 6 -10.21 -27.80 24.27
C ILE A 6 -9.63 -26.51 23.69
N ILE A 7 -8.68 -26.65 22.78
CA ILE A 7 -8.22 -25.55 21.93
C ILE A 7 -9.29 -25.34 20.86
N VAL A 8 -10.10 -24.31 21.02
CA VAL A 8 -11.02 -23.84 19.97
C VAL A 8 -10.16 -23.27 18.85
N PHE A 9 -9.98 -24.04 17.78
CA PHE A 9 -9.44 -23.54 16.52
C PHE A 9 -10.50 -22.64 15.88
N LEU A 10 -10.28 -21.32 15.93
CA LEU A 10 -11.02 -20.37 15.10
C LEU A 10 -10.68 -20.67 13.64
N ALA A 11 -11.58 -21.36 12.94
CA ALA A 11 -11.47 -21.62 11.51
C ALA A 11 -11.71 -20.32 10.74
N ALA A 12 -10.69 -19.48 10.59
CA ALA A 12 -10.71 -18.39 9.62
C ALA A 12 -10.80 -19.00 8.21
N THR A 13 -11.90 -18.76 7.51
CA THR A 13 -12.11 -19.30 6.16
C THR A 13 -11.09 -18.71 5.18
N PRO A 14 -10.51 -19.51 4.26
CA PRO A 14 -9.51 -19.04 3.30
C PRO A 14 -10.02 -17.90 2.39
N LEU A 15 -11.34 -17.82 2.17
CA LEU A 15 -11.95 -16.73 1.40
C LEU A 15 -11.79 -15.36 2.08
N ALA A 16 -12.03 -15.29 3.40
CA ALA A 16 -11.86 -14.05 4.16
C ALA A 16 -10.40 -13.58 4.20
N ALA A 17 -9.45 -14.52 4.25
CA ALA A 17 -8.02 -14.20 4.17
C ALA A 17 -7.62 -13.65 2.80
N GLN A 18 -8.23 -14.16 1.72
CA GLN A 18 -7.96 -13.69 0.36
C GLN A 18 -8.55 -12.30 0.10
N GLU A 19 -9.74 -12.00 0.64
CA GLU A 19 -10.33 -10.66 0.60
C GLU A 19 -9.51 -9.65 1.40
N ALA A 20 -9.08 -10.02 2.62
CA ALA A 20 -8.21 -9.18 3.45
C ALA A 20 -6.89 -8.87 2.73
N LYS A 21 -6.24 -9.88 2.15
CA LYS A 21 -5.02 -9.69 1.36
C LYS A 21 -5.25 -8.72 0.18
N LYS A 22 -6.36 -8.90 -0.55
CA LYS A 22 -6.69 -8.04 -1.69
C LYS A 22 -6.85 -6.58 -1.25
N GLN A 23 -7.54 -6.36 -0.13
CA GLN A 23 -7.75 -5.03 0.43
C GLN A 23 -6.43 -4.42 0.93
N ASP A 24 -5.57 -5.20 1.58
CA ASP A 24 -4.24 -4.75 2.02
C ASP A 24 -3.38 -4.31 0.83
N CYS A 25 -3.38 -5.11 -0.25
CA CYS A 25 -2.66 -4.76 -1.47
C CYS A 25 -3.24 -3.51 -2.15
N GLN A 26 -4.56 -3.30 -2.07
CA GLN A 26 -5.19 -2.10 -2.58
C GLN A 26 -4.71 -0.86 -1.82
N TYR A 27 -4.68 -0.91 -0.48
CA TYR A 27 -4.18 0.22 0.32
C TYR A 27 -2.71 0.54 0.04
N GLN A 28 -1.86 -0.48 -0.13
CA GLN A 28 -0.47 -0.24 -0.54
C GLN A 28 -0.37 0.39 -1.92
N ALA A 29 -1.18 -0.07 -2.88
CA ALA A 29 -1.23 0.51 -4.21
C ALA A 29 -1.74 1.97 -4.19
N ASP A 30 -2.72 2.29 -3.36
CA ASP A 30 -3.24 3.65 -3.20
C ASP A 30 -2.17 4.61 -2.64
N VAL A 31 -1.32 4.13 -1.71
CA VAL A 31 -0.14 4.89 -1.25
C VAL A 31 0.81 5.18 -2.42
N VAL A 32 1.12 4.17 -3.24
CA VAL A 32 1.97 4.35 -4.43
C VAL A 32 1.35 5.35 -5.39
N ALA A 33 0.03 5.28 -5.61
CA ALA A 33 -0.71 6.21 -6.47
C ALA A 33 -0.59 7.66 -5.98
N ALA A 34 -0.73 7.88 -4.67
CA ALA A 34 -0.64 9.21 -4.08
C ALA A 34 0.78 9.79 -4.20
N ILE A 35 1.82 8.99 -4.00
CA ILE A 35 3.21 9.40 -4.20
C ILE A 35 3.47 9.71 -5.68
N GLN A 36 2.98 8.86 -6.59
CA GLN A 36 3.10 9.08 -8.03
C GLN A 36 2.40 10.39 -8.43
N LYS A 37 1.23 10.67 -7.87
CA LYS A 37 0.52 11.94 -8.06
C LYS A 37 1.31 13.13 -7.52
N ALA A 38 1.86 13.05 -6.31
CA ALA A 38 2.72 14.10 -5.76
C ALA A 38 3.92 14.40 -6.69
N ARG A 39 4.52 13.36 -7.27
CA ARG A 39 5.61 13.52 -8.25
C ARG A 39 5.14 14.18 -9.55
N LEU A 40 3.96 13.81 -10.06
CA LEU A 40 3.34 14.46 -11.22
C LEU A 40 3.05 15.94 -10.97
N ASP A 41 2.61 16.26 -9.75
CA ASP A 41 2.32 17.61 -9.26
C ASP A 41 3.58 18.39 -8.87
N LYS A 42 4.78 17.81 -9.10
CA LYS A 42 6.10 18.40 -8.85
C LYS A 42 6.35 18.76 -7.37
N VAL A 43 5.73 18.05 -6.44
CA VAL A 43 6.07 18.12 -5.01
C VAL A 43 7.54 17.73 -4.83
N LYS A 44 8.30 18.44 -4.00
CA LYS A 44 9.68 18.06 -3.69
C LYS A 44 9.66 16.78 -2.85
N GLU A 45 10.62 15.90 -3.06
CA GLU A 45 10.65 14.56 -2.43
C GLU A 45 10.44 14.59 -0.92
N ARG A 46 11.18 15.46 -0.23
CA ARG A 46 11.09 15.66 1.21
C ARG A 46 9.72 16.16 1.71
N ASP A 47 8.93 16.79 0.84
CA ASP A 47 7.64 17.38 1.17
C ASP A 47 6.48 16.40 0.82
N VAL A 48 6.78 15.22 0.27
CA VAL A 48 5.78 14.21 -0.13
C VAL A 48 4.94 13.70 1.04
N PRO A 49 5.50 13.35 2.22
CA PRO A 49 4.68 12.91 3.35
C PRO A 49 3.59 13.92 3.72
N ASP A 50 3.96 15.20 3.80
CA ASP A 50 3.03 16.28 4.13
C ASP A 50 2.00 16.49 3.02
N ALA A 51 2.42 16.45 1.75
CA ALA A 51 1.51 16.60 0.61
C ALA A 51 0.47 15.47 0.51
N VAL A 52 0.90 14.23 0.79
CA VAL A 52 0.00 13.06 0.79
C VAL A 52 -0.96 13.16 1.98
N ALA A 53 -0.49 13.50 3.18
CA ALA A 53 -1.35 13.71 4.34
C ALA A 53 -2.42 14.80 4.09
N ALA A 54 -2.03 15.89 3.43
CA ALA A 54 -2.94 16.99 3.08
C ALA A 54 -4.01 16.62 2.03
N SER A 55 -3.82 15.53 1.28
CA SER A 55 -4.80 15.03 0.30
C SER A 55 -5.97 14.26 0.92
N ALA A 56 -5.98 14.11 2.26
CA ALA A 56 -6.99 13.36 3.01
C ALA A 56 -7.18 11.92 2.47
N PRO A 57 -6.13 11.08 2.56
CA PRO A 57 -6.17 9.73 2.00
C PRO A 57 -7.22 8.85 2.66
N THR A 58 -7.77 7.90 1.90
CA THR A 58 -8.86 7.02 2.33
C THR A 58 -8.41 5.71 2.98
N TRP A 59 -7.10 5.43 2.99
CA TRP A 59 -6.54 4.23 3.59
C TRP A 59 -6.29 4.40 5.10
N PRO A 60 -6.17 3.30 5.87
CA PRO A 60 -5.86 3.37 7.30
C PRO A 60 -4.47 3.97 7.63
N ASP A 61 -4.34 4.68 8.75
CA ASP A 61 -3.12 5.44 9.10
C ASP A 61 -1.83 4.62 9.15
N ASN A 62 -1.91 3.32 9.45
CA ASN A 62 -0.73 2.45 9.51
C ASN A 62 -0.01 2.33 8.15
N TYR A 63 -0.69 2.59 7.03
CA TYR A 63 -0.05 2.60 5.71
C TYR A 63 0.73 3.89 5.44
N ASN A 64 0.54 4.96 6.22
CA ASN A 64 1.31 6.19 6.08
C ASN A 64 2.81 5.98 6.32
N ALA A 65 3.17 4.97 7.13
CA ALA A 65 4.57 4.59 7.36
C ALA A 65 5.28 4.10 6.08
N ALA A 66 4.52 3.64 5.08
CA ALA A 66 5.07 3.23 3.79
C ALA A 66 5.47 4.42 2.91
N ILE A 67 4.88 5.60 3.12
CA ILE A 67 5.13 6.80 2.29
C ILE A 67 6.63 7.12 2.21
N PRO A 68 7.36 7.35 3.33
CA PRO A 68 8.79 7.67 3.26
C PRO A 68 9.65 6.52 2.72
N LEU A 69 9.17 5.27 2.78
CA LEU A 69 9.90 4.10 2.28
C LEU A 69 9.77 3.94 0.76
N ILE A 70 8.60 4.22 0.21
CA ILE A 70 8.28 4.07 -1.22
C ILE A 70 8.67 5.32 -2.01
N THR A 71 8.61 6.50 -1.39
CA THR A 71 8.87 7.79 -2.05
C THR A 71 10.18 7.82 -2.84
N PRO A 72 11.34 7.39 -2.29
CA PRO A 72 12.60 7.42 -3.03
C PRO A 72 12.55 6.62 -4.33
N TRP A 73 11.99 5.41 -4.29
CA TRP A 73 11.87 4.56 -5.47
C TRP A 73 11.00 5.20 -6.57
N VAL A 74 9.90 5.85 -6.22
CA VAL A 74 9.06 6.59 -7.17
C VAL A 74 9.81 7.80 -7.72
N TYR A 75 10.56 8.52 -6.88
CA TYR A 75 11.28 9.73 -7.27
C TYR A 75 12.52 9.45 -8.14
N GLU A 76 13.08 8.25 -8.05
CA GLU A 76 14.13 7.72 -8.93
C GLU A 76 13.61 7.35 -10.33
N GLN A 77 12.30 7.09 -10.48
CA GLN A 77 11.74 6.77 -11.80
C GLN A 77 11.86 7.96 -12.77
N LYS A 78 12.13 7.64 -14.03
CA LYS A 78 12.15 8.65 -15.10
C LYS A 78 10.78 9.33 -15.20
N MET A 79 10.74 10.65 -15.33
CA MET A 79 9.50 11.42 -15.42
C MET A 79 8.58 10.97 -16.58
N ARG A 80 9.16 10.46 -17.68
CA ARG A 80 8.40 9.82 -18.76
C ARG A 80 7.58 8.63 -18.27
N ASP A 81 8.17 7.81 -17.42
CA ASP A 81 7.58 6.59 -16.91
C ASP A 81 6.53 6.92 -15.84
N ILE A 82 6.81 7.91 -14.96
CA ILE A 82 5.82 8.48 -14.02
C ILE A 82 4.54 8.95 -14.72
N ARG A 83 4.61 9.45 -15.96
CA ARG A 83 3.44 9.91 -16.71
C ARG A 83 2.71 8.82 -17.49
N LYS A 84 3.41 7.75 -17.85
CA LYS A 84 2.91 6.75 -18.82
C LYS A 84 2.58 5.42 -18.19
N LYS A 85 3.17 5.10 -17.04
CA LYS A 85 2.96 3.84 -16.34
C LYS A 85 2.04 4.10 -15.15
N ASP A 86 1.21 3.12 -14.85
CA ASP A 86 0.46 3.06 -13.60
C ASP A 86 1.30 2.25 -12.60
N LEU A 87 2.02 2.95 -11.72
CA LEU A 87 2.87 2.29 -10.73
C LEU A 87 2.05 1.61 -9.64
N ALA A 88 0.86 2.14 -9.35
CA ALA A 88 -0.07 1.56 -8.38
C ALA A 88 -0.62 0.23 -8.88
N ALA A 89 -1.03 0.16 -10.15
CA ALA A 89 -1.48 -1.09 -10.76
C ALA A 89 -0.37 -2.16 -10.79
N ALA A 90 0.86 -1.76 -11.16
CA ALA A 90 2.01 -2.67 -11.13
C ALA A 90 2.31 -3.17 -9.70
N TRP A 91 2.21 -2.29 -8.70
CA TRP A 91 2.40 -2.68 -7.30
C TRP A 91 1.31 -3.64 -6.81
N LEU A 92 0.05 -3.37 -7.17
CA LEU A 92 -1.08 -4.22 -6.82
C LEU A 92 -0.90 -5.63 -7.37
N GLU A 93 -0.51 -5.76 -8.63
CA GLU A 93 -0.25 -7.06 -9.26
C GLU A 93 0.83 -7.85 -8.51
N LEU A 94 1.95 -7.21 -8.19
CA LEU A 94 3.05 -7.83 -7.44
C LEU A 94 2.64 -8.24 -6.03
N CYS A 95 1.91 -7.39 -5.31
CA CYS A 95 1.44 -7.69 -3.96
C CYS A 95 0.49 -8.90 -3.95
N LEU A 96 -0.40 -9.01 -4.93
CA LEU A 96 -1.32 -10.14 -5.04
C LEU A 96 -0.61 -11.48 -5.31
N GLN A 97 0.60 -11.45 -5.86
CA GLN A 97 1.43 -12.63 -6.14
C GLN A 97 2.22 -13.16 -4.93
N GLN A 98 2.40 -12.37 -3.87
CA GLN A 98 3.15 -12.77 -2.66
C GLN A 98 2.33 -13.66 -1.73
#